data_AF-A0A959ZC33-F1
#
_entry.id   AF-A0A959ZC33-F1
#
_cell.length_a   1.000
_cell.length_b   1.000
_cell.length_c   1.000
_cell.angle_alpha   90.00
_cell.angle_beta   90.00
_cell.angle_gamma   90.00
#
_symmetry.space_group_name_H-M   'P 1'
#
loop_
_entity.id
_entity.type
_entity.pdbx_description
1 polymer ?
#
loop_
_entity_poly.entity_id
_entity_poly.type
_entity_poly.pdbx_seq_one_letter_code
_entity_poly.pdbx_strand_id
1 'polypeptide(L)'
;MNQKQQIIEPTETIHLTSPSWGPAVLAFGILGLVAGTFATGFMLPAWTYAAAGLLFAIGGLRSMTRKGKRAFYGLPRETSDARAELPLESFTAPRHDR
;
A
#
# COMPACT_ATOMS: atom_id res chain seq x y z
N MET A 1 -3.98 35.53 14.07
CA MET A 1 -4.26 34.08 14.18
C MET A 1 -4.55 33.52 12.79
N ASN A 2 -3.58 32.91 12.11
CA ASN A 2 -3.79 31.85 11.11
C ASN A 2 -2.42 31.33 10.61
N GLN A 3 -1.89 30.31 11.27
CA GLN A 3 -0.81 29.46 10.76
C GLN A 3 -1.43 28.08 10.55
N LYS A 4 -2.30 27.97 9.54
CA LYS A 4 -2.85 26.68 9.12
C LYS A 4 -2.07 26.22 7.89
N GLN A 5 -1.60 24.97 7.96
CA GLN A 5 -0.88 24.20 6.94
C GLN A 5 0.65 24.24 7.04
N GLN A 6 1.20 23.77 8.17
CA GLN A 6 2.44 23.00 8.08
C GLN A 6 2.12 21.69 7.38
N ILE A 7 2.43 21.64 6.08
CA ILE A 7 2.55 20.38 5.36
C ILE A 7 3.85 19.76 5.87
N ILE A 8 3.74 18.80 6.78
CA ILE A 8 4.86 17.98 7.23
C ILE A 8 5.20 17.08 6.05
N GLU A 9 6.18 17.52 5.26
CA GLU A 9 6.76 16.70 4.20
C GLU A 9 7.38 15.46 4.87
N PRO A 10 6.98 14.24 4.49
CA PRO A 10 7.46 13.04 5.16
C PRO A 10 8.95 12.86 4.84
N THR A 11 9.81 13.12 5.82
CA THR A 11 11.26 12.86 5.76
C THR A 11 11.59 11.35 5.73
N GLU A 12 10.60 10.47 5.91
CA GLU A 12 10.77 9.03 5.81
C GLU A 12 10.61 8.53 4.37
N THR A 13 11.56 7.71 3.93
CA THR A 13 11.50 6.90 2.69
C THR A 13 10.35 5.86 2.70
N ILE A 14 9.52 5.83 3.74
CA ILE A 14 8.41 4.89 3.91
C ILE A 14 7.10 5.61 3.60
N HIS A 15 6.55 5.35 2.42
CA HIS A 15 5.21 5.83 2.06
C HIS A 15 4.13 4.96 2.70
N LEU A 16 3.36 5.55 3.62
CA LEU A 16 2.14 4.92 4.13
C LEU A 16 1.12 4.80 3.01
N THR A 17 0.71 3.56 2.72
CA THR A 17 -0.31 3.31 1.71
C THR A 17 -1.64 3.94 2.13
N SER A 18 -2.30 4.64 1.20
CA SER A 18 -3.64 5.19 1.45
C SER A 18 -4.63 4.05 1.77
N PRO A 19 -5.58 4.24 2.70
CA PRO A 19 -6.62 3.26 2.99
C PRO A 19 -7.31 2.75 1.71
N SER A 20 -7.41 1.42 1.56
CA SER A 20 -8.01 0.83 0.37
C SER A 20 -8.89 -0.38 0.69
N TRP A 21 -10.08 -0.41 0.09
CA TRP A 21 -11.01 -1.55 0.15
C TRP A 21 -10.63 -2.70 -0.80
N GLY A 22 -9.61 -2.52 -1.63
CA GLY A 22 -9.19 -3.52 -2.64
C GLY A 22 -8.94 -4.92 -2.06
N PRO A 23 -8.14 -5.06 -0.98
CA PRO A 23 -7.89 -6.34 -0.34
C PRO A 23 -9.17 -7.01 0.17
N ALA A 24 -10.08 -6.25 0.77
CA ALA A 24 -11.34 -6.79 1.30
C ALA A 24 -12.24 -7.34 0.19
N VAL A 25 -12.37 -6.60 -0.91
CA VAL A 25 -13.16 -7.03 -2.09
C VAL A 25 -12.54 -8.27 -2.75
N LEU A 26 -11.20 -8.31 -2.84
CA LEU A 26 -10.48 -9.47 -3.36
C LEU A 26 -10.71 -10.71 -2.48
N ALA A 27 -10.58 -10.57 -1.16
CA ALA A 27 -10.80 -11.65 -0.21
C ALA A 27 -12.24 -12.18 -0.30
N PHE A 28 -13.23 -11.28 -0.42
CA PHE A 28 -14.62 -11.67 -0.62
C PHE A 28 -14.83 -12.43 -1.93
N GLY A 29 -14.18 -12.00 -3.02
CA GLY A 29 -14.22 -12.72 -4.30
C GLY A 29 -13.62 -14.12 -4.23
N ILE A 30 -12.47 -14.28 -3.58
CA ILE A 30 -11.83 -15.59 -3.35
C ILE A 30 -12.73 -16.48 -2.50
N LEU A 31 -13.32 -15.93 -1.44
CA LEU A 31 -14.27 -16.68 -0.60
C LEU A 31 -15.50 -17.13 -1.41
N GLY A 32 -16.02 -16.28 -2.30
CA GLY A 32 -17.09 -16.63 -3.22
C GLY A 32 -16.70 -17.75 -4.21
N LEU A 33 -15.46 -17.77 -4.69
CA LEU A 33 -14.93 -18.85 -5.54
C LEU A 33 -14.86 -20.18 -4.78
N VAL A 34 -14.33 -20.17 -3.55
CA VAL A 34 -14.25 -21.35 -2.69
C VAL A 34 -15.64 -21.83 -2.30
N ALA A 35 -16.55 -20.92 -1.93
CA ALA A 35 -17.94 -21.27 -1.65
C ALA A 35 -18.61 -21.89 -2.88
N GLY A 36 -18.35 -21.34 -4.08
CA GLY A 36 -18.90 -21.83 -5.33
C GLY A 36 -18.47 -23.25 -5.67
N THR A 37 -17.27 -23.71 -5.28
CA THR A 37 -16.86 -25.11 -5.50
C THR A 37 -17.67 -26.10 -4.66
N PHE A 38 -18.13 -25.69 -3.48
CA PHE A 38 -18.91 -26.54 -2.57
C PHE A 38 -20.42 -26.30 -2.64
N ALA A 39 -20.88 -25.31 -3.41
CA ALA A 39 -22.30 -24.96 -3.54
C ALA A 39 -23.09 -25.91 -4.47
N THR A 40 -22.58 -27.11 -4.74
CA THR A 40 -23.30 -28.12 -5.53
C THR A 40 -24.49 -28.66 -4.72
N GLY A 41 -25.70 -28.51 -5.26
CA GLY A 41 -26.95 -28.88 -4.57
C GLY A 41 -27.58 -27.78 -3.73
N PHE A 42 -27.07 -26.54 -3.81
CA PHE A 42 -27.70 -25.37 -3.20
C PHE A 42 -28.82 -24.77 -4.09
N MET A 43 -29.34 -23.60 -3.70
CA MET A 43 -30.46 -22.90 -4.33
C MET A 43 -30.23 -22.53 -5.81
N LEU A 44 -28.98 -22.33 -6.22
CA LEU A 44 -28.57 -22.06 -7.60
C LEU A 44 -27.45 -23.01 -8.03
N PRO A 45 -27.23 -23.21 -9.34
CA PRO A 45 -26.08 -23.98 -9.82
C PRO A 45 -24.76 -23.46 -9.26
N ALA A 46 -23.87 -24.35 -8.82
CA ALA A 46 -22.58 -24.01 -8.21
C ALA A 46 -21.76 -22.96 -8.99
N TRP A 47 -21.83 -23.00 -10.33
CA TRP A 47 -21.14 -22.07 -11.21
C TRP A 47 -21.57 -20.61 -11.04
N THR A 48 -22.79 -20.32 -10.58
CA THR A 48 -23.26 -18.93 -10.40
C THR A 48 -22.55 -18.25 -9.24
N TYR A 49 -22.33 -18.99 -8.15
CA TYR A 49 -21.57 -18.50 -6.98
C TYR A 49 -20.10 -18.31 -7.33
N ALA A 50 -19.52 -19.25 -8.07
CA ALA A 50 -18.15 -19.14 -8.58
C ALA A 50 -18.00 -17.95 -9.54
N ALA A 51 -18.96 -17.74 -10.45
CA ALA A 51 -18.95 -16.60 -11.37
C ALA A 51 -19.05 -15.26 -10.64
N ALA A 52 -19.92 -15.14 -9.64
CA ALA A 52 -20.02 -13.95 -8.81
C ALA A 52 -18.70 -13.68 -8.05
N GLY A 53 -18.14 -14.70 -7.40
CA GLY A 53 -16.85 -14.61 -6.71
C GLY A 53 -15.72 -14.18 -7.65
N LEU A 54 -15.68 -14.73 -8.87
CA LEU A 54 -14.70 -14.37 -9.89
C LEU A 54 -14.79 -12.89 -10.28
N LEU A 55 -15.99 -12.35 -10.47
CA LEU A 55 -16.19 -10.94 -10.79
C LEU A 55 -15.68 -10.03 -9.68
N PHE A 56 -15.96 -10.36 -8.42
CA PHE A 56 -15.43 -9.62 -7.27
C PHE A 56 -13.91 -9.72 -7.18
N ALA A 57 -13.33 -10.90 -7.40
CA ALA A 57 -11.88 -11.09 -7.38
C ALA A 57 -11.18 -10.26 -8.47
N ILE A 58 -11.69 -10.29 -9.71
CA ILE A 58 -11.15 -9.49 -10.82
C ILE A 58 -11.32 -7.99 -10.54
N GLY A 59 -12.48 -7.57 -10.04
CA GLY A 59 -12.74 -6.18 -9.67
C GLY A 59 -11.80 -5.67 -8.57
N GLY A 60 -11.60 -6.46 -7.51
CA GLY A 60 -10.68 -6.18 -6.42
C GLY A 60 -9.23 -6.06 -6.90
N LEU A 61 -8.78 -7.03 -7.69
CA LEU A 61 -7.43 -7.03 -8.27
C LEU A 61 -7.21 -5.84 -9.21
N ARG A 62 -8.19 -5.51 -10.05
CA ARG A 62 -8.14 -4.35 -10.95
C ARG A 62 -8.10 -3.02 -10.17
N SER A 63 -8.83 -2.94 -9.06
CA SER A 63 -8.80 -1.78 -8.18
C SER A 63 -7.42 -1.60 -7.53
N MET A 64 -6.85 -2.69 -7.00
CA MET A 64 -5.52 -2.68 -6.38
C MET A 64 -4.43 -2.33 -7.39
N THR A 65 -4.42 -2.93 -8.58
CA THR A 65 -3.43 -2.64 -9.62
C THR A 65 -3.51 -1.20 -10.13
N ARG A 66 -4.72 -0.63 -10.28
CA ARG A 66 -4.89 0.78 -10.65
C ARG A 66 -4.36 1.73 -9.58
N LYS A 67 -4.66 1.48 -8.30
CA LYS A 67 -4.16 2.28 -7.19
C LYS A 67 -2.64 2.13 -7.02
N GLY A 68 -2.11 0.91 -7.15
CA GLY A 68 -0.68 0.63 -7.09
C GLY A 68 0.09 1.35 -8.19
N LYS A 69 -0.41 1.33 -9.44
CA LYS A 69 0.18 2.11 -10.55
C LYS A 69 0.18 3.60 -10.25
N ARG A 70 -0.93 4.16 -9.74
CA ARG A 70 -1.02 5.58 -9.39
C ARG A 70 -0.06 5.97 -8.27
N ALA A 71 0.08 5.11 -7.25
CA ALA A 71 1.04 5.32 -6.16
C ALA A 71 2.48 5.26 -6.67
N PHE A 72 2.79 4.28 -7.52
CA PHE A 72 4.13 4.12 -8.10
C PHE A 72 4.56 5.30 -8.98
N TYR A 73 3.67 5.81 -9.84
CA TYR A 73 3.96 7.00 -10.65
C TYR A 73 3.92 8.31 -9.86
N GLY A 74 3.37 8.31 -8.65
CA GLY A 74 3.39 9.45 -7.74
C GLY A 74 4.65 9.53 -6.88
N LEU A 75 5.55 8.54 -6.97
CA LEU A 75 6.83 8.57 -6.26
C LEU A 75 7.69 9.71 -6.83
N PRO A 76 8.26 10.57 -5.99
CA PRO A 76 9.29 11.52 -6.41
C PRO A 76 10.41 10.74 -7.10
N ARG A 77 10.63 10.98 -8.39
CA ARG A 77 11.72 10.35 -9.16
C ARG A 77 13.09 10.91 -8.79
N GLU A 78 13.09 12.06 -8.14
CA GLU A 78 14.27 12.71 -7.63
C GLU A 78 14.24 12.53 -6.12
N THR A 79 14.87 11.45 -5.65
CA THR A 79 15.60 11.54 -4.40
C THR A 79 16.67 12.59 -4.70
N SER A 80 16.36 13.86 -4.45
CA SER A 80 17.42 14.83 -4.22
C SER A 80 18.33 14.12 -3.23
N ASP A 81 19.58 13.89 -3.61
CA ASP A 81 20.64 13.50 -2.69
C ASP A 81 20.73 14.60 -1.63
N ALA A 82 19.78 14.63 -0.70
CA ALA A 82 20.07 14.87 0.67
C ALA A 82 20.98 13.70 1.03
N ARG A 83 22.25 13.84 0.62
CA ARG A 83 23.38 13.54 1.48
C ARG A 83 22.82 13.76 2.86
N ALA A 84 22.59 12.65 3.57
CA ALA A 84 22.72 12.67 4.99
C ALA A 84 24.12 13.25 5.19
N GLU A 85 24.21 14.57 5.30
CA GLU A 85 25.16 15.23 6.15
C GLU A 85 24.82 14.65 7.52
N LEU A 86 25.30 13.41 7.74
CA LEU A 86 25.51 12.88 9.06
C LEU A 86 26.17 14.04 9.78
N PRO A 87 25.59 14.54 10.88
CA PRO A 87 26.28 15.50 11.71
C PRO A 87 27.61 14.85 12.02
N LEU A 88 28.68 15.32 11.37
CA LEU A 88 30.03 15.05 11.80
C LEU A 88 30.11 15.84 13.10
N GLU A 89 29.57 15.28 14.18
CA GLU A 89 30.10 15.54 15.49
C GLU A 89 31.57 15.17 15.35
N SER A 90 32.38 16.19 15.11
CA SER A 90 33.81 16.10 15.19
C SER A 90 34.10 15.67 16.61
N PHE A 91 34.24 14.37 16.83
CA PHE A 91 34.88 13.83 18.01
C PHE A 91 36.31 14.35 17.98
N THR A 92 36.53 15.56 18.49
CA THR A 92 37.85 16.01 18.88
C THR A 92 38.25 15.08 20.03
N ALA A 93 39.05 14.07 19.72
CA ALA A 93 39.66 13.23 20.74
C ALA A 93 40.41 14.15 21.72
N PRO A 94 40.29 13.94 23.04
CA PRO A 94 41.00 14.75 24.02
C PRO A 94 42.49 14.66 23.71
N ARG A 95 43.13 15.82 23.50
CA ARG A 95 44.58 15.88 23.34
C ARG A 95 45.16 15.48 24.69
N HIS A 96 45.81 14.32 24.77
CA HIS A 96 46.51 13.90 25.97
C HIS A 96 47.78 14.74 26.10
N ASP A 97 47.65 15.86 26.80
CA ASP A 97 48.77 16.58 27.39
C ASP A 97 49.32 15.78 28.58
N ARG A 98 50.64 15.60 28.54
CA ARG A 98 51.44 14.77 29.45
C ARG A 98 51.43 15.27 30.89
#